data_AF-A0A7W1J5N1-F1
#
_entry.id   AF-A0A7W1J5N1-F1
#
_cell.length_a   1.000
_cell.length_b   1.000
_cell.length_c   1.000
_cell.angle_alpha   90.00
_cell.angle_beta   90.00
_cell.angle_gamma   90.00
#
_symmetry.space_group_name_H-M   'P 1'
#
loop_
_entity.id
_entity.type
_entity.pdbx_description
1 polymer ?
#
loop_
_entity_poly.entity_id
_entity_poly.type
_entity_poly.pdbx_seq_one_letter_code
_entity_poly.pdbx_strand_id
1 'polypeptide(L)'
;ISKEEFESCILRTLRVCSSLNIPIDENFKQVYVSDKNELYIDLKLSALACYLLTVNGNTANPYVAKAQLFYAIKTSTNVKI
;
A
#
# COMPACT_ATOMS: atom_id res chain seq x y z
N ILE A 1 9.92 1.68 -8.15
CA ILE A 1 8.80 2.65 -8.14
C ILE A 1 9.45 4.01 -8.14
N SER A 2 9.11 4.89 -9.08
CA SER A 2 9.52 6.29 -8.99
C SER A 2 8.77 6.96 -7.84
N LYS A 3 9.28 8.09 -7.33
CA LYS A 3 8.58 8.85 -6.30
C LYS A 3 7.17 9.26 -6.77
N GLU A 4 7.02 9.71 -8.02
CA GLU A 4 5.71 10.10 -8.54
C GLU A 4 4.75 8.92 -8.64
N GLU A 5 5.25 7.75 -9.04
CA GLU A 5 4.44 6.53 -9.12
C GLU A 5 3.92 6.09 -7.74
N PHE A 6 4.76 6.24 -6.71
CA PHE A 6 4.37 5.97 -5.33
C PHE A 6 3.29 6.92 -4.83
N GLU A 7 3.49 8.23 -5.02
CA GLU A 7 2.53 9.26 -4.62
C GLU A 7 1.18 9.09 -5.33
N SER A 8 1.21 8.79 -6.64
CA SER A 8 0.01 8.48 -7.42
C SER A 8 -0.75 7.25 -6.89
N CYS A 9 -0.02 6.22 -6.45
CA CYS A 9 -0.61 5.04 -5.85
C CYS A 9 -1.27 5.36 -4.50
N ILE A 10 -0.57 6.11 -3.63
CA ILE A 10 -1.11 6.58 -2.35
C ILE A 10 -2.39 7.38 -2.58
N LEU A 11 -2.41 8.34 -3.50
CA LEU A 11 -3.59 9.16 -3.77
C LEU A 11 -4.79 8.31 -4.21
N ARG A 12 -4.57 7.28 -5.05
CA ARG A 12 -5.62 6.33 -5.42
C ARG A 12 -6.14 5.57 -4.20
N THR A 13 -5.25 5.08 -3.35
CA THR A 13 -5.64 4.36 -2.14
C THR A 13 -6.38 5.24 -1.13
N LEU A 14 -5.94 6.48 -0.91
CA LEU A 14 -6.63 7.43 -0.01
C LEU A 14 -8.05 7.73 -0.49
N ARG A 15 -8.27 7.82 -1.81
CA ARG A 15 -9.62 7.97 -2.39
C ARG A 15 -10.49 6.75 -2.09
N VAL A 16 -9.94 5.53 -2.17
CA VAL A 16 -10.67 4.31 -1.78
C VAL A 16 -11.05 4.36 -0.30
N CYS A 17 -10.11 4.71 0.58
CA CYS A 17 -10.40 4.85 2.01
C CYS A 17 -11.51 5.87 2.27
N SER A 18 -11.42 7.04 1.63
CA SER A 18 -12.43 8.10 1.75
C SER A 18 -13.82 7.63 1.26
N SER A 19 -13.89 6.95 0.11
CA SER A 19 -15.17 6.48 -0.43
C SER A 19 -15.83 5.39 0.40
N LEU A 20 -15.04 4.63 1.17
CA LEU A 20 -15.50 3.53 2.02
C LEU A 20 -15.62 3.92 3.49
N ASN A 21 -15.40 5.19 3.85
CA ASN A 21 -15.32 5.67 5.23
C ASN A 21 -14.32 4.88 6.10
N ILE A 22 -13.20 4.45 5.51
CA ILE A 22 -12.10 3.80 6.23
C ILE A 22 -11.23 4.90 6.87
N PRO A 23 -10.97 4.86 8.18
CA PRO A 23 -10.15 5.87 8.87
C PRO A 23 -8.72 5.92 8.31
N ILE A 24 -8.33 7.07 7.73
CA ILE A 24 -7.01 7.22 7.09
C ILE A 24 -5.90 7.20 8.13
N ASP A 25 -6.07 7.88 9.26
CA ASP A 25 -5.13 8.02 10.36
C ASP A 25 -4.82 6.69 11.09
N GLU A 26 -5.75 5.74 11.06
CA GLU A 26 -5.51 4.40 11.58
C GLU A 26 -4.69 3.52 10.62
N ASN A 27 -4.79 3.80 9.32
CA ASN A 27 -4.26 2.96 8.24
C ASN A 27 -2.95 3.51 7.64
N PHE A 28 -2.72 4.81 7.75
CA PHE A 28 -1.57 5.56 7.23
C PHE A 28 -1.00 6.44 8.34
N LYS A 29 0.10 6.01 8.95
CA LYS A 29 0.74 6.73 10.07
C LYS A 29 2.10 7.25 9.65
N GLN A 30 2.24 8.56 9.63
CA GLN A 30 3.56 9.17 9.49
C GLN A 30 4.41 8.82 10.72
N VAL A 31 5.61 8.31 10.49
CA VAL A 31 6.58 7.98 11.53
C VAL A 31 7.89 8.68 11.25
N TYR A 32 8.64 8.96 12.31
CA TYR A 32 9.98 9.53 12.22
C TYR A 32 10.97 8.40 12.46
N VAL A 33 11.86 8.17 11.50
CA VAL A 33 12.87 7.12 11.55
C VAL A 33 14.24 7.77 11.69
N SER A 34 15.00 7.27 12.66
CA SER A 34 16.39 7.66 12.89
C SER A 34 17.30 6.54 12.38
N ASP A 35 18.11 6.80 11.37
CA ASP A 35 19.14 5.88 10.89
C ASP A 35 20.45 6.64 10.64
N LYS A 36 21.58 6.13 11.15
CA LYS A 36 22.94 6.66 10.91
C LYS A 36 23.08 8.21 10.92
N ASN A 37 22.50 8.86 11.95
CA ASN A 37 22.46 10.31 12.15
C ASN A 37 21.52 11.10 11.21
N GLU A 38 20.67 10.43 10.45
CA GLU A 38 19.62 11.07 9.67
C GLU A 38 18.25 10.83 10.31
N LEU A 39 17.45 11.89 10.40
CA LEU A 39 16.05 11.83 10.77
C LEU A 39 15.23 12.03 9.49
N TYR A 40 14.48 11.01 9.10
CA TYR A 40 13.60 11.10 7.94
C TYR A 40 12.17 10.67 8.29
N ILE A 41 11.25 11.14 7.45
CA ILE A 41 9.83 10.80 7.57
C ILE A 41 9.57 9.55 6.74
N ASP A 42 8.92 8.57 7.35
CA ASP A 42 8.44 7.36 6.70
C ASP A 42 6.93 7.19 6.95
N LEU A 43 6.31 6.27 6.23
CA LEU A 43 4.88 5.99 6.29
C LEU A 43 4.64 4.56 6.73
N LYS A 44 4.18 4.39 7.97
CA LYS A 44 3.74 3.10 8.49
C LYS A 44 2.32 2.80 8.01
N LEU A 45 2.17 1.63 7.41
CA LEU A 45 0.91 1.15 6.84
C LEU A 45 0.31 0.04 7.70
N SER A 46 -1.02 0.02 7.83
CA SER A 46 -1.74 -1.16 8.33
C SER A 46 -1.73 -2.28 7.29
N ALA A 47 -2.13 -3.50 7.69
CA ALA A 47 -2.30 -4.61 6.76
C ALA A 47 -3.33 -4.29 5.65
N LEU A 48 -4.40 -3.56 5.99
CA LEU A 48 -5.42 -3.11 5.04
C LEU A 48 -4.85 -2.08 4.07
N ALA A 49 -4.09 -1.09 4.55
CA ALA A 49 -3.44 -0.09 3.71
C ALA A 49 -2.45 -0.72 2.73
N CYS A 50 -1.63 -1.67 3.19
CA CYS A 50 -0.72 -2.45 2.33
C CYS A 50 -1.45 -3.20 1.22
N TYR A 51 -2.57 -3.85 1.56
CA TYR A 51 -3.40 -4.55 0.60
C TYR A 51 -3.98 -3.59 -0.44
N LEU A 52 -4.61 -2.49 0.00
CA LEU A 52 -5.23 -1.52 -0.90
C LEU A 52 -4.19 -0.82 -1.78
N LEU A 53 -3.00 -0.48 -1.27
CA LEU A 53 -1.88 0.03 -2.08
C LEU A 53 -1.44 -0.99 -3.14
N THR A 54 -1.38 -2.27 -2.78
CA THR A 54 -1.02 -3.33 -3.74
C THR A 54 -2.07 -3.46 -4.85
N VAL A 55 -3.35 -3.46 -4.50
CA VAL A 55 -4.46 -3.55 -5.46
C VAL A 55 -4.50 -2.33 -6.40
N ASN A 56 -4.23 -1.13 -5.88
CA ASN A 56 -4.29 0.11 -6.67
C ASN A 56 -2.96 0.46 -7.37
N GLY A 57 -1.92 -0.33 -7.13
CA GLY A 57 -0.60 -0.13 -7.71
C GLY A 57 -0.58 -0.27 -9.24
N ASN A 58 0.43 0.35 -9.87
CA ASN A 58 0.64 0.21 -11.31
C ASN A 58 1.13 -1.21 -11.66
N THR A 59 0.36 -1.94 -12.45
CA THR A 59 0.66 -3.32 -12.87
C THR A 59 1.85 -3.42 -13.83
N ALA A 60 2.25 -2.31 -14.47
CA ALA A 60 3.49 -2.26 -15.24
C ALA A 60 4.74 -2.44 -14.35
N ASN A 61 4.61 -2.23 -13.03
CA ASN A 61 5.66 -2.55 -12.09
C ASN A 61 5.64 -4.05 -11.71
N PRO A 62 6.70 -4.83 -12.00
CA PRO A 62 6.70 -6.27 -11.75
C PRO A 62 6.61 -6.64 -10.26
N TYR A 63 7.03 -5.75 -9.34
CA TYR A 63 6.87 -5.98 -7.90
C TYR A 63 5.42 -5.86 -7.46
N VAL A 64 4.68 -4.89 -8.03
CA VAL A 64 3.24 -4.74 -7.80
C VAL A 64 2.49 -5.95 -8.33
N ALA A 65 2.77 -6.36 -9.57
CA ALA A 65 2.13 -7.53 -10.18
C ALA A 65 2.35 -8.82 -9.38
N LYS A 66 3.58 -9.04 -8.88
CA LYS A 66 3.90 -10.18 -7.99
C LYS A 66 3.13 -10.12 -6.67
N ALA A 67 3.05 -8.93 -6.05
CA ALA A 67 2.32 -8.76 -4.80
C ALA A 67 0.81 -9.00 -4.98
N GLN A 68 0.23 -8.53 -6.08
CA GLN A 68 -1.17 -8.79 -6.43
C GLN A 68 -1.43 -10.30 -6.60
N LEU A 69 -0.56 -11.02 -7.31
CA LEU A 69 -0.65 -12.47 -7.44
C LEU A 69 -0.53 -13.17 -6.08
N PHE A 70 0.42 -12.74 -5.24
CA PHE A 70 0.58 -13.28 -3.89
C PHE A 70 -0.70 -13.14 -3.06
N TYR A 71 -1.31 -11.95 -3.05
CA TYR A 71 -2.57 -11.74 -2.34
C TYR A 71 -3.71 -12.59 -2.90
N ALA A 72 -3.84 -12.69 -4.23
CA ALA A 72 -4.86 -13.53 -4.86
C ALA A 72 -4.73 -15.00 -4.43
N ILE A 73 -3.52 -15.58 -4.54
CA ILE A 73 -3.27 -16.98 -4.14
C ILE A 73 -3.50 -17.18 -2.65
N LYS A 74 -3.07 -16.23 -1.80
CA LYS A 74 -3.26 -16.30 -0.34
C LYS A 74 -4.73 -16.26 0.06
N THR A 75 -5.58 -15.56 -0.69
CA THR A 75 -7.05 -15.58 -0.49
C THR A 75 -7.71 -16.82 -1.12
N SER A 76 -7.10 -17.41 -2.15
CA SER A 76 -7.60 -18.58 -2.88
C SER A 76 -7.38 -19.93 -2.18
N THR A 77 -6.71 -20.00 -1.03
CA THR A 77 -6.76 -21.21 -0.19
C THR A 77 -8.17 -21.56 0.29
N ASN A 78 -9.17 -20.67 0.09
CA ASN A 78 -10.61 -20.94 0.20
C ASN A 78 -11.41 -20.75 -1.11
N VAL A 79 -10.76 -20.53 -2.26
CA VAL A 79 -11.45 -20.34 -3.56
C VAL A 79 -10.64 -21.05 -4.66
N LYS A 80 -11.19 -22.15 -5.19
CA LYS A 80 -10.66 -22.81 -6.38
C LYS A 80 -10.72 -21.84 -7.55
N ILE A 81 -9.56 -21.58 -8.16
CA ILE A 81 -9.44 -20.93 -9.47
C ILE A 81 -9.79 -21.95 -10.54
#